data_AF-A0A258B6T6-F1
#
_entry.id   AF-A0A258B6T6-F1
#
_cell.length_a   1.000
_cell.length_b   1.000
_cell.length_c   1.000
_cell.angle_alpha   90.00
_cell.angle_beta   90.00
_cell.angle_gamma   90.00
#
_symmetry.space_group_name_H-M   'P 1'
#
loop_
_entity.id
_entity.type
_entity.pdbx_description
1 polymer ?
#
loop_
_entity_poly.entity_id
_entity_poly.type
_entity_poly.pdbx_seq_one_letter_code
_entity_poly.pdbx_strand_id
1 'polypeptide(L)'
;MIRLPAILSNALKSKSAKGLALRCGLGLLAGFAVMVPISIYAQNITAQAELPEMYKGSAKAPVEVVQYASATCSHCAHWHNTVWPEFEKKYVRTGKVKFTFREVATQPANVAFGVYMVGRCAAAKPPAKMTPSTAYFTVVDGFLKDQAKVIETGDVMMEF
;
A
#
# COMPACT_ATOMS: atom_id res chain seq x y z
N MET A 1 -15.66 12.15 -39.01
CA MET A 1 -15.34 13.54 -38.58
C MET A 1 -15.69 13.66 -37.10
N ILE A 2 -14.70 13.98 -36.26
CA ILE A 2 -14.69 14.46 -34.84
C ILE A 2 -13.25 14.16 -34.37
N ARG A 3 -12.24 14.96 -34.74
CA ARG A 3 -11.65 16.11 -34.02
C ARG A 3 -11.32 15.84 -32.54
N LEU A 4 -10.07 15.45 -32.30
CA LEU A 4 -9.37 15.48 -31.01
C LEU A 4 -9.26 16.94 -30.51
N PRO A 5 -9.64 17.27 -29.25
CA PRO A 5 -9.37 18.59 -28.68
C PRO A 5 -7.96 18.71 -28.13
N ALA A 6 -7.45 19.93 -28.26
CA ALA A 6 -6.09 20.37 -28.02
C ALA A 6 -5.83 20.66 -26.53
N ILE A 7 -4.94 19.90 -25.88
CA ILE A 7 -4.28 20.32 -24.62
C ILE A 7 -2.77 19.93 -24.63
N LEU A 8 -2.20 19.69 -25.81
CA LEU A 8 -0.77 19.38 -26.01
C LEU A 8 0.07 20.62 -26.38
N SER A 9 -0.40 21.83 -26.08
CA SER A 9 0.15 23.06 -26.68
C SER A 9 0.80 24.06 -25.71
N ASN A 10 1.20 23.67 -24.50
CA ASN A 10 1.89 24.61 -23.60
C ASN A 10 3.03 23.97 -22.80
N ALA A 11 4.17 23.75 -23.48
CA ALA A 11 5.48 23.79 -22.84
C ALA A 11 6.62 24.21 -23.80
N LEU A 12 6.28 24.72 -25.00
CA LEU A 12 7.23 25.36 -25.90
C LEU A 12 7.34 26.85 -25.58
N LYS A 13 8.02 27.19 -24.49
CA LYS A 13 8.52 28.56 -24.26
C LYS A 13 9.90 28.52 -23.62
N SER A 14 10.88 28.80 -24.49
CA SER A 14 12.19 29.47 -24.29
C SER A 14 13.11 28.92 -23.19
N LYS A 15 14.40 28.66 -23.45
CA LYS A 15 15.47 29.54 -23.98
C LYS A 15 16.53 28.63 -24.67
N SER A 16 16.96 28.83 -25.92
CA SER A 16 17.95 29.83 -26.40
C SER A 16 19.17 29.91 -25.46
N ALA A 17 20.43 29.65 -25.82
CA ALA A 17 21.12 29.43 -27.09
C ALA A 17 22.57 28.98 -26.80
N LYS A 18 23.32 28.65 -27.87
CA LYS A 18 24.79 28.55 -27.99
C LYS A 18 25.35 27.25 -27.41
N GLY A 19 26.04 26.37 -28.12
CA GLY A 19 26.63 26.38 -29.44
C GLY A 19 27.73 25.33 -29.35
N LEU A 20 27.58 24.18 -30.00
CA LEU A 20 28.61 23.14 -30.03
C LEU A 20 28.83 22.72 -31.48
N ALA A 21 29.45 23.62 -32.22
CA ALA A 21 30.28 23.22 -33.33
C ALA A 21 31.68 22.96 -32.75
N LEU A 22 32.08 21.69 -32.60
CA LEU A 22 33.50 21.37 -32.58
C LEU A 22 33.79 19.95 -33.10
N ARG A 23 33.96 19.92 -34.41
CA ARG A 23 35.06 19.28 -35.17
C ARG A 23 35.51 17.89 -34.69
N CYS A 24 35.21 16.94 -35.57
CA CYS A 24 36.03 15.79 -35.92
C CYS A 24 37.53 16.16 -35.87
N GLY A 25 38.28 15.49 -35.01
CA GLY A 25 39.71 15.74 -34.78
C GLY A 25 40.35 14.53 -34.11
N LEU A 26 40.97 13.70 -34.94
CA LEU A 26 41.87 12.60 -34.64
C LEU A 26 43.02 13.07 -33.71
N GLY A 27 43.28 12.39 -32.59
CA GLY A 27 44.38 12.75 -31.70
C GLY A 27 44.61 11.77 -30.56
N LEU A 28 45.70 11.00 -30.68
CA LEU A 28 46.26 10.01 -29.78
C LEU A 28 46.67 10.56 -28.39
N LEU A 29 46.70 9.65 -27.39
CA LEU A 29 47.49 9.67 -26.13
C LEU A 29 47.04 10.59 -24.99
N ALA A 30 46.33 10.00 -24.03
CA ALA A 30 46.77 9.92 -22.62
C ALA A 30 45.67 9.22 -21.81
N GLY A 31 45.92 7.96 -21.46
CA GLY A 31 45.16 7.28 -20.42
C GLY A 31 45.39 7.99 -19.09
N PHE A 32 44.46 8.87 -18.73
CA PHE A 32 44.31 9.35 -17.35
C PHE A 32 43.08 8.69 -16.77
N ALA A 33 43.31 7.86 -15.77
CA ALA A 33 42.30 7.24 -14.94
C ALA A 33 41.37 8.32 -14.36
N VAL A 34 40.18 8.48 -14.93
CA VAL A 34 39.08 9.12 -14.22
C VAL A 34 38.43 8.02 -13.39
N MET A 35 39.05 7.76 -12.24
CA MET A 35 38.39 7.12 -11.11
C MET A 35 37.21 8.02 -10.75
N VAL A 36 36.02 7.73 -11.29
CA VAL A 36 34.79 8.38 -10.86
C VAL A 36 34.66 8.00 -9.38
N PRO A 37 34.76 8.96 -8.43
CA PRO A 37 34.43 8.62 -7.07
C PRO A 37 32.95 8.30 -7.08
N ILE A 38 32.61 7.04 -6.81
CA ILE A 38 31.26 6.68 -6.40
C ILE A 38 31.08 7.37 -5.05
N SER A 39 30.72 8.65 -5.10
CA SER A 39 30.14 9.33 -3.97
C SER A 39 28.87 8.55 -3.70
N ILE A 40 28.96 7.66 -2.71
CA ILE A 40 27.84 6.97 -2.13
C ILE A 40 26.95 8.11 -1.68
N TYR A 41 25.90 8.38 -2.45
CA TYR A 41 24.77 9.11 -1.92
C TYR A 41 24.44 8.41 -0.61
N ALA A 42 24.68 9.08 0.52
CA ALA A 42 23.97 8.77 1.74
C ALA A 42 22.50 8.95 1.36
N GLN A 43 21.88 7.87 0.88
CA GLN A 43 20.45 7.80 0.76
C GLN A 43 20.02 7.98 2.21
N ASN A 44 19.46 9.15 2.52
CA ASN A 44 18.70 9.32 3.74
C ASN A 44 17.58 8.29 3.65
N ILE A 45 17.78 7.09 4.22
CA ILE A 45 16.73 6.08 4.47
C ILE A 45 15.86 6.59 5.62
N THR A 46 15.44 7.84 5.54
CA THR A 46 14.60 8.49 6.52
C THR A 46 13.39 9.01 5.77
N ALA A 47 12.26 8.38 6.08
CA ALA A 47 10.92 8.64 5.58
C ALA A 47 10.58 8.06 4.20
N GLN A 48 10.60 6.73 4.07
CA GLN A 48 9.44 6.12 3.42
C GLN A 48 8.24 6.51 4.29
N ALA A 49 7.24 7.20 3.73
CA ALA A 49 6.02 7.49 4.47
C ALA A 49 5.45 6.16 4.94
N GLU A 50 5.50 5.92 6.26
CA GLU A 50 4.89 4.72 6.83
C GLU A 50 3.41 4.75 6.48
N LEU A 51 2.91 3.63 5.93
CA LEU A 51 1.49 3.54 5.63
C LEU A 51 0.71 3.73 6.92
N PRO A 52 -0.37 4.55 6.93
CA PRO A 52 -1.15 4.76 8.14
C PRO A 52 -1.63 3.44 8.73
N GLU A 53 -1.51 3.28 10.05
CA GLU A 53 -2.04 2.10 10.75
C GLU A 53 -3.55 2.01 10.57
N MET A 54 -4.06 0.80 10.30
CA MET A 54 -5.49 0.54 10.17
C MET A 54 -6.02 -0.01 11.49
N TYR A 55 -6.95 0.73 12.09
CA TYR A 55 -7.52 0.34 13.39
C TYR A 55 -9.05 0.47 13.44
N LYS A 56 -9.66 -0.28 14.34
CA LYS A 56 -11.08 -0.21 14.70
C LYS A 56 -11.24 0.35 16.11
N GLY A 57 -12.37 1.02 16.35
CA GLY A 57 -12.70 1.60 17.65
C GLY A 57 -12.24 3.04 17.82
N SER A 58 -12.22 3.53 19.06
CA SER A 58 -11.86 4.90 19.39
C SER A 58 -10.34 5.10 19.37
N ALA A 59 -9.86 6.16 18.71
CA ALA A 59 -8.47 6.58 18.79
C ALA A 59 -8.03 6.98 20.21
N LYS A 60 -8.99 7.27 21.09
CA LYS A 60 -8.77 7.64 22.50
C LYS A 60 -9.03 6.47 23.46
N ALA A 61 -9.20 5.25 22.96
CA ALA A 61 -9.38 4.09 23.82
C ALA A 61 -8.17 3.93 24.76
N PRO A 62 -8.37 3.60 26.04
CA PRO A 62 -7.29 3.53 27.01
C PRO A 62 -6.33 2.34 26.80
N VAL A 63 -6.74 1.35 26.00
CA VAL A 63 -5.95 0.16 25.70
C VAL A 63 -5.84 -0.01 24.18
N GLU A 64 -4.65 -0.33 23.69
CA GLU A 64 -4.42 -0.74 22.31
C GLU A 64 -4.10 -2.24 22.24
N VAL A 65 -4.81 -2.95 21.37
CA VAL A 65 -4.54 -4.34 21.04
C VAL A 65 -4.08 -4.40 19.60
N VAL A 66 -2.87 -4.88 19.39
CA VAL A 66 -2.28 -5.03 18.05
C VAL A 66 -2.30 -6.50 17.69
N GLN A 67 -3.05 -6.86 16.66
CA GLN A 67 -3.04 -8.20 16.10
C GLN A 67 -2.16 -8.24 14.86
N TYR A 68 -1.11 -9.06 14.91
CA TYR A 68 -0.37 -9.47 13.72
C TYR A 68 -1.06 -10.69 13.13
N ALA A 69 -1.66 -10.53 11.95
CA ALA A 69 -2.46 -11.58 11.34
C ALA A 69 -2.26 -11.64 9.83
N SER A 70 -2.42 -12.84 9.29
CA SER A 70 -2.36 -13.06 7.86
C SER A 70 -3.73 -13.27 7.25
N ALA A 71 -3.97 -12.62 6.10
CA ALA A 71 -5.16 -12.86 5.29
C ALA A 71 -5.25 -14.32 4.84
N THR A 72 -4.13 -15.04 4.70
CA THR A 72 -4.08 -16.46 4.28
C THR A 72 -3.92 -17.46 5.42
N CYS A 73 -3.86 -17.01 6.67
CA CYS A 73 -3.70 -17.91 7.81
C CYS A 73 -5.06 -18.45 8.28
N SER A 74 -5.22 -19.77 8.25
CA SER A 74 -6.44 -20.46 8.70
C SER A 74 -6.77 -20.22 10.18
N HIS A 75 -5.76 -20.10 11.04
CA HIS A 75 -5.96 -19.77 12.45
C HIS A 75 -6.47 -18.33 12.64
N CYS A 76 -6.01 -17.39 11.81
CA CYS A 76 -6.49 -16.01 11.84
C CYS A 76 -7.97 -15.95 11.39
N ALA A 77 -8.34 -16.65 10.32
CA ALA A 77 -9.72 -16.76 9.88
C ALA A 77 -10.61 -17.44 10.92
N HIS A 78 -10.13 -18.53 11.54
CA HIS A 78 -10.86 -19.19 12.62
C HIS A 78 -11.15 -18.22 13.78
N TRP A 79 -10.13 -17.53 14.29
CA TRP A 79 -10.30 -16.54 15.35
C TRP A 79 -11.25 -15.40 14.93
N HIS A 80 -11.17 -14.94 13.68
CA HIS A 80 -12.05 -13.91 13.13
C HIS A 80 -13.52 -14.36 13.11
N ASN A 81 -13.78 -15.64 12.86
CA ASN A 81 -15.13 -16.17 12.82
C ASN A 81 -15.68 -16.56 14.21
N THR A 82 -14.82 -16.96 15.16
CA THR A 82 -15.27 -17.52 16.45
C THR A 82 -15.09 -16.59 17.64
N VAL A 83 -14.06 -15.73 17.64
CA VAL A 83 -13.70 -14.89 18.81
C VAL A 83 -13.94 -13.42 18.54
N TRP A 84 -13.58 -12.95 17.34
CA TRP A 84 -13.66 -11.53 16.98
C TRP A 84 -15.04 -10.90 17.21
N PRO A 85 -16.20 -11.53 16.87
CA PRO A 85 -17.50 -10.89 17.02
C PRO A 85 -17.83 -10.49 18.46
N GLU A 86 -17.52 -11.36 19.43
CA GLU A 86 -17.74 -11.06 20.84
C GLU A 86 -16.72 -10.06 21.37
N PHE A 87 -15.44 -10.20 20.98
CA PHE A 87 -14.38 -9.28 21.35
C PHE A 87 -14.68 -7.85 20.88
N GLU A 88 -15.07 -7.69 19.61
CA GLU A 88 -15.41 -6.41 19.01
C GLU A 88 -16.59 -5.76 19.76
N LYS A 89 -17.64 -6.52 20.02
CA LYS A 89 -18.83 -6.03 20.75
C LYS A 89 -18.48 -5.57 22.16
N LYS A 90 -17.66 -6.33 22.90
CA LYS A 90 -17.40 -6.11 24.33
C LYS A 90 -16.33 -5.04 24.60
N TYR A 91 -15.40 -4.84 23.67
CA TYR A 91 -14.21 -4.01 23.90
C TYR A 91 -14.03 -2.89 22.87
N VAL A 92 -14.17 -3.19 21.59
CA VAL A 92 -13.90 -2.22 20.52
C VAL A 92 -15.04 -1.22 20.37
N ARG A 93 -16.28 -1.72 20.25
CA ARG A 93 -17.49 -0.88 20.12
C ARG A 93 -17.81 -0.07 21.37
N THR A 94 -17.40 -0.55 22.54
CA THR A 94 -17.56 0.18 23.81
C THR A 94 -16.45 1.22 24.04
N GLY A 95 -15.50 1.37 23.11
CA GLY A 95 -14.39 2.32 23.23
C GLY A 95 -13.31 1.96 24.26
N LYS A 96 -13.31 0.72 24.75
CA LYS A 96 -12.30 0.23 25.71
C LYS A 96 -10.98 -0.12 25.02
N VAL A 97 -11.07 -0.62 23.79
CA VAL A 97 -9.92 -1.06 23.00
C VAL A 97 -9.89 -0.35 21.64
N LYS A 98 -8.71 0.16 21.28
CA LYS A 98 -8.32 0.45 19.90
C LYS A 98 -7.68 -0.83 19.35
N PHE A 99 -8.31 -1.43 18.35
CA PHE A 99 -7.81 -2.67 17.75
C PHE A 99 -7.09 -2.37 16.44
N THR A 100 -5.79 -2.65 16.38
CA THR A 100 -4.94 -2.40 15.20
C THR A 100 -4.60 -3.73 14.53
N PHE A 101 -4.86 -3.83 13.23
CA PHE A 101 -4.51 -5.01 12.43
C PHE A 101 -3.22 -4.76 11.67
N ARG A 102 -2.19 -5.56 11.96
CA ARG A 102 -0.89 -5.51 11.30
C ARG A 102 -0.75 -6.67 10.33
N GLU A 103 -0.51 -6.29 9.09
CA GLU A 103 -0.41 -7.19 7.95
C GLU A 103 0.82 -8.09 8.07
N VAL A 104 0.59 -9.40 8.09
CA VAL A 104 1.66 -10.40 7.98
C VAL A 104 1.38 -11.24 6.74
N ALA A 105 2.35 -11.36 5.83
CA ALA A 105 2.19 -12.19 4.65
C ALA A 105 2.72 -13.60 4.91
N THR A 106 1.83 -14.51 5.34
CA THR A 106 2.14 -15.95 5.35
C THR A 106 1.84 -16.58 4.00
N GLN A 107 2.33 -17.80 3.77
CA GLN A 107 2.07 -18.50 2.51
C GLN A 107 0.57 -18.78 2.31
N PRO A 108 0.03 -18.64 1.08
CA PRO A 108 0.66 -18.08 -0.12
C PRO A 108 0.77 -16.54 -0.04
N ALA A 109 2.00 -16.02 -0.02
CA ALA A 109 2.27 -14.62 0.31
C ALA A 109 1.69 -13.63 -0.72
N ASN A 110 1.67 -14.01 -2.01
CA ASN A 110 1.09 -13.20 -3.09
C ASN A 110 -0.40 -12.93 -2.87
N VAL A 111 -1.15 -13.92 -2.35
CA VAL A 111 -2.56 -13.75 -2.03
C VAL A 111 -2.72 -12.82 -0.84
N ALA A 112 -1.93 -13.02 0.23
CA ALA A 112 -1.98 -12.16 1.40
C ALA A 112 -1.71 -10.69 1.04
N PHE A 113 -0.62 -10.42 0.29
CA PHE A 113 -0.32 -9.08 -0.21
C PHE A 113 -1.42 -8.54 -1.12
N GLY A 114 -2.00 -9.37 -1.99
CA GLY A 114 -3.12 -8.97 -2.85
C GLY A 114 -4.29 -8.42 -2.05
N VAL A 115 -4.72 -9.13 -1.00
CA VAL A 115 -5.81 -8.69 -0.11
C VAL A 115 -5.47 -7.37 0.56
N TYR A 116 -4.26 -7.23 1.09
CA TYR A 116 -3.82 -6.00 1.75
C TYR A 116 -3.76 -4.82 0.78
N MET A 117 -3.20 -5.01 -0.41
CA MET A 117 -3.15 -3.97 -1.42
C MET A 117 -4.55 -3.50 -1.82
N VAL A 118 -5.51 -4.42 -2.01
CA VAL A 118 -6.90 -4.07 -2.30
C VAL A 118 -7.52 -3.29 -1.14
N GLY A 119 -7.33 -3.74 0.10
CA GLY A 119 -7.80 -3.02 1.29
C GLY A 119 -7.20 -1.61 1.40
N ARG A 120 -5.91 -1.46 1.10
CA ARG A 120 -5.20 -0.16 1.10
C ARG A 120 -5.69 0.74 -0.04
N CYS A 121 -5.98 0.20 -1.21
CA CYS A 121 -6.61 0.95 -2.30
C CYS A 121 -8.00 1.45 -1.91
N ALA A 122 -8.81 0.61 -1.25
CA ALA A 122 -10.12 1.00 -0.72
C ALA A 122 -9.98 2.11 0.34
N ALA A 123 -8.98 2.01 1.22
CA ALA A 123 -8.69 3.02 2.22
C ALA A 123 -8.22 4.36 1.63
N ALA A 124 -7.49 4.33 0.52
CA ALA A 124 -7.00 5.53 -0.16
C ALA A 124 -8.10 6.34 -0.85
N LYS A 125 -9.20 5.67 -1.25
CA LYS A 125 -10.37 6.28 -1.91
C LYS A 125 -11.66 5.71 -1.31
N PRO A 126 -11.95 5.97 -0.02
CA PRO A 126 -13.10 5.36 0.64
C PRO A 126 -14.41 5.93 0.09
N PRO A 127 -15.48 5.13 0.02
CA PRO A 127 -16.81 5.64 -0.28
C PRO A 127 -17.22 6.76 0.69
N ALA A 128 -18.11 7.68 0.26
CA ALA A 128 -18.48 8.87 1.02
C ALA A 128 -18.99 8.61 2.45
N LYS A 129 -19.45 7.39 2.76
CA LYS A 129 -19.97 6.99 4.07
C LYS A 129 -18.97 6.18 4.92
N MET A 130 -17.72 6.06 4.49
CA MET A 130 -16.69 5.25 5.15
C MET A 130 -15.45 6.07 5.50
N THR A 131 -14.83 5.76 6.63
CA THR A 131 -13.47 6.18 6.93
C THR A 131 -12.47 5.29 6.18
N PRO A 132 -11.21 5.72 5.97
CA PRO A 132 -10.16 4.88 5.40
C PRO A 132 -10.04 3.52 6.08
N SER A 133 -10.06 3.48 7.42
CA SER A 133 -9.99 2.22 8.16
C SER A 133 -11.24 1.35 7.96
N THR A 134 -12.45 1.91 7.97
CA THR A 134 -13.64 1.09 7.71
C THR A 134 -13.65 0.51 6.30
N ALA A 135 -13.19 1.26 5.29
CA ALA A 135 -13.07 0.75 3.92
C ALA A 135 -12.01 -0.36 3.81
N TYR A 136 -10.88 -0.21 4.51
CA TYR A 136 -9.86 -1.26 4.62
C TYR A 136 -10.42 -2.54 5.23
N PHE A 137 -11.11 -2.42 6.38
CA PHE A 137 -11.62 -3.57 7.11
C PHE A 137 -12.77 -4.28 6.39
N THR A 138 -13.57 -3.58 5.59
CA THR A 138 -14.56 -4.25 4.71
C THR A 138 -13.90 -5.30 3.82
N VAL A 139 -12.71 -5.04 3.29
CA VAL A 139 -11.97 -5.99 2.45
C VAL A 139 -11.35 -7.10 3.28
N VAL A 140 -10.60 -6.73 4.32
CA VAL A 140 -9.82 -7.71 5.10
C VAL A 140 -10.72 -8.64 5.91
N ASP A 141 -11.78 -8.11 6.54
CA ASP A 141 -12.73 -8.92 7.30
C ASP A 141 -13.52 -9.84 6.37
N GLY A 142 -13.97 -9.33 5.22
CA GLY A 142 -14.67 -10.13 4.21
C GLY A 142 -13.82 -11.32 3.75
N PHE A 143 -12.54 -11.06 3.44
CA PHE A 143 -11.61 -12.12 3.07
C PHE A 143 -11.38 -13.12 4.21
N LEU A 144 -11.18 -12.66 5.45
CA LEU A 144 -10.96 -13.57 6.59
C LEU A 144 -12.19 -14.42 6.92
N LYS A 145 -13.39 -13.86 6.76
CA LYS A 145 -14.65 -14.57 6.94
C LYS A 145 -14.79 -15.70 5.92
N ASP A 146 -14.53 -15.40 4.65
CA ASP A 146 -14.73 -16.32 3.53
C ASP A 146 -13.45 -17.05 3.10
N GLN A 147 -12.36 -16.96 3.89
CA GLN A 147 -11.01 -17.36 3.51
C GLN A 147 -10.95 -18.79 2.92
N ALA A 148 -11.59 -19.76 3.59
CA ALA A 148 -11.60 -21.14 3.15
C ALA A 148 -12.26 -21.29 1.77
N LYS A 149 -13.41 -20.64 1.56
CA LYS A 149 -14.12 -20.63 0.27
C LYS A 149 -13.24 -20.01 -0.82
N VAL A 150 -12.64 -18.85 -0.56
CA VAL A 150 -11.82 -18.13 -1.54
C VAL A 150 -10.57 -18.91 -1.92
N ILE A 151 -9.89 -19.55 -0.96
CA ILE A 151 -8.67 -20.33 -1.21
C ILE A 151 -8.96 -21.66 -1.92
N GLU A 152 -10.06 -22.34 -1.57
CA GLU A 152 -10.41 -23.64 -2.15
C GLU A 152 -11.02 -23.53 -3.55
N THR A 153 -11.86 -22.52 -3.77
CA THR A 153 -12.63 -22.38 -5.02
C THR A 153 -12.01 -21.40 -6.01
N GLY A 154 -11.13 -20.52 -5.54
CA GLY A 154 -10.61 -19.38 -6.31
C GLY A 154 -11.66 -18.30 -6.59
N ASP A 155 -12.88 -18.44 -6.05
CA ASP A 155 -13.95 -17.46 -6.18
C ASP A 155 -13.72 -16.30 -5.20
N VAL A 156 -13.35 -15.14 -5.74
CA VAL A 156 -13.07 -13.91 -4.95
C VAL A 156 -14.33 -13.09 -4.67
N MET A 157 -15.52 -13.63 -4.95
CA MET A 157 -16.80 -12.98 -4.68
C MET A 157 -17.12 -13.04 -3.18
N MET A 158 -16.79 -11.96 -2.47
CA MET A 158 -17.17 -11.74 -1.07
C MET A 158 -18.68 -11.48 -0.97
N GLU A 159 -19.38 -12.19 -0.08
CA GLU A 159 -20.80 -11.95 0.20
C GLU A 159 -20.91 -10.80 1.24
N PHE A 160 -21.18 -9.59 0.73
CA PHE A 160 -21.33 -8.35 1.51
C PHE A 160 -22.72 -8.20 2.13
#